data_AF-A0A8J5MZZ2-F1
#
_entry.id   AF-A0A8J5MZZ2-F1
#
_cell.length_a   1.000
_cell.length_b   1.000
_cell.length_c   1.000
_cell.angle_alpha   90.00
_cell.angle_beta   90.00
_cell.angle_gamma   90.00
#
_symmetry.space_group_name_H-M   'P 1'
#
loop_
_entity.id
_entity.type
_entity.pdbx_description
1 polymer ?
#
loop_
_entity_poly.entity_id
_entity_poly.type
_entity_poly.pdbx_seq_one_letter_code
_entity_poly.pdbx_strand_id
1 'polypeptide(L)'
;MEVQRGVLTNSKEEKEELITWLKTSEFPLLNKRGQEAFFRFLRGSSYSEDKDIVEVDLKADGMDNNDARRYQFWLKCQGLEIGNLFKVYVDDDETSLPDAKVCHTMYKSKGGTQNMTQFVQEKVSDGEKVDGFINDLKDTMKPDLDQVFLKFKVFLENKYGKNGEHI
;
A
#
# COMPACT_ATOMS: atom_id res chain seq x y z
N MET A 1 26.15 10.74 -9.89
CA MET A 1 25.01 10.27 -9.08
C MET A 1 24.77 11.32 -8.02
N GLU A 2 23.75 12.15 -8.17
CA GLU A 2 23.32 13.06 -7.11
C GLU A 2 21.85 12.78 -6.85
N VAL A 3 21.56 12.17 -5.70
CA VAL A 3 20.20 11.98 -5.20
C VAL A 3 19.92 13.10 -4.21
N GLN A 4 19.32 14.18 -4.71
CA GLN A 4 18.75 15.31 -3.97
C GLN A 4 17.37 15.51 -4.61
N ARG A 5 16.21 15.53 -3.94
CA ARG A 5 15.79 15.89 -2.59
C ARG A 5 14.47 15.16 -2.29
N GLY A 6 14.13 15.05 -1.00
CA GLY A 6 12.84 14.53 -0.52
C GLY A 6 12.95 14.02 0.92
N VAL A 7 13.81 14.64 1.71
CA VAL A 7 14.41 14.04 2.89
C VAL A 7 14.62 15.17 3.87
N LEU A 8 13.76 15.21 4.89
CA LEU A 8 13.91 15.86 6.19
C LEU A 8 15.02 16.93 6.23
N THR A 9 14.66 18.21 6.30
CA THR A 9 15.62 19.25 6.70
C THR A 9 16.06 19.00 8.16
N ASN A 10 17.20 19.55 8.61
CA ASN A 10 17.70 19.29 9.97
C ASN A 10 16.88 20.01 11.07
N SER A 11 15.56 20.11 10.90
CA SER A 11 14.67 20.72 11.89
C SER A 11 14.34 19.75 13.01
N LYS A 12 14.07 20.30 14.20
CA LYS A 12 13.68 19.51 15.38
C LYS A 12 12.39 18.72 15.14
N GLU A 13 11.44 19.30 14.41
CA GLU A 13 10.15 18.68 14.09
C GLU A 13 10.32 17.44 13.20
N GLU A 14 11.19 17.53 12.18
CA GLU A 14 11.47 16.41 11.27
C GLU A 14 12.19 15.26 11.96
N LYS A 15 13.05 15.57 12.95
CA LYS A 15 13.67 14.56 13.81
C LYS A 15 12.65 13.85 14.70
N GLU A 16 11.72 14.58 15.30
CA GLU A 16 10.63 14.02 16.10
C GLU A 16 9.67 13.16 15.26
N GLU A 17 9.38 13.57 14.02
CA GLU A 17 8.60 12.79 13.06
C GLU A 17 9.31 11.49 12.67
N LEU A 18 10.61 11.54 12.35
CA LEU A 18 11.38 10.33 12.06
C LEU A 18 11.38 9.35 13.24
N ILE A 19 11.61 9.85 14.46
CA ILE A 19 11.59 9.00 15.67
C ILE A 19 10.22 8.36 15.84
N THR A 20 9.15 9.11 15.57
CA THR A 20 7.78 8.59 15.58
C THR A 20 7.65 7.42 14.59
N TRP A 21 8.10 7.58 13.35
CA TRP A 21 8.00 6.53 12.32
C TRP A 21 8.81 5.28 12.66
N LEU A 22 10.04 5.46 13.19
CA LEU A 22 10.90 4.34 13.62
C LEU A 22 10.26 3.54 14.77
N LYS A 23 9.52 4.21 15.66
CA LYS A 23 8.81 3.57 16.78
C LYS A 23 7.46 2.96 16.39
N THR A 24 6.89 3.33 15.25
CA THR A 24 5.62 2.77 14.77
C THR A 24 5.74 1.25 14.62
N SER A 25 4.86 0.49 15.28
CA SER A 25 4.89 -0.98 15.27
C SER A 25 4.55 -1.56 13.90
N GLU A 26 3.57 -0.98 13.22
CA GLU A 26 2.96 -1.51 12.01
C GLU A 26 2.63 -0.41 11.00
N PHE A 27 2.79 -0.69 9.71
CA PHE A 27 2.65 0.31 8.65
C PHE A 27 1.29 1.04 8.62
N PRO A 28 0.13 0.44 9.01
CA PRO A 28 -1.14 1.17 9.01
C PRO A 28 -1.19 2.32 10.03
N LEU A 29 -0.32 2.31 11.03
CA LEU A 29 -0.27 3.33 12.09
C LEU A 29 0.67 4.51 11.76
N LEU A 30 1.29 4.51 10.58
CA LEU A 30 2.06 5.66 10.13
C LEU A 30 1.13 6.87 9.96
N ASN A 31 1.59 8.04 10.38
CA ASN A 31 0.92 9.30 10.07
C ASN A 31 1.04 9.61 8.56
N LYS A 32 0.27 10.60 8.06
CA LYS A 32 0.22 10.91 6.61
C LYS A 32 1.61 11.06 5.97
N ARG A 33 2.52 11.82 6.59
CA ARG A 33 3.89 12.00 6.09
C ARG A 33 4.70 10.70 6.10
N GLY A 34 4.53 9.86 7.13
CA GLY A 34 5.14 8.54 7.20
C GLY A 34 4.60 7.59 6.14
N GLN A 35 3.30 7.64 5.84
CA GLN A 35 2.68 6.88 4.75
C GLN A 35 3.27 7.30 3.40
N GLU A 36 3.44 8.61 3.16
CA GLU A 36 4.06 9.14 1.95
C GLU A 36 5.53 8.73 1.85
N ALA A 37 6.29 8.81 2.94
CA ALA A 37 7.68 8.38 3.00
C ALA A 37 7.82 6.88 2.70
N PHE A 38 6.94 6.06 3.26
CA PHE A 38 6.92 4.62 3.00
C PHE A 38 6.53 4.32 1.55
N PHE A 39 5.51 4.98 1.00
CA PHE A 39 5.12 4.81 -0.41
C PHE A 39 6.23 5.25 -1.37
N ARG A 40 6.96 6.33 -1.08
CA ARG A 40 8.16 6.74 -1.82
C ARG A 40 9.26 5.69 -1.76
N PHE A 41 9.47 5.05 -0.60
CA PHE A 41 10.41 3.94 -0.50
C PHE A 41 10.02 2.77 -1.42
N LEU A 42 8.72 2.48 -1.55
CA LEU A 42 8.21 1.43 -2.44
C LEU A 42 8.33 1.80 -3.93
N ARG A 43 7.99 3.04 -4.30
CA ARG A 43 8.00 3.52 -5.69
C ARG A 43 9.37 3.99 -6.19
N GLY A 44 10.31 4.26 -5.29
CA GLY A 44 11.58 4.90 -5.63
C GLY A 44 11.41 6.37 -6.06
N SER A 45 12.31 6.84 -6.92
CA SER A 45 12.40 8.25 -7.34
C SER A 45 11.27 8.75 -8.24
N SER A 46 10.34 7.89 -8.63
CA SER A 46 9.28 8.22 -9.60
C SER A 46 8.03 8.86 -8.97
N TYR A 47 7.95 8.93 -7.63
CA TYR A 47 6.78 9.49 -6.93
C TYR A 47 6.73 11.03 -7.01
N SER A 48 5.65 11.55 -7.57
CA SER A 48 5.38 12.98 -7.67
C SER A 48 4.89 13.52 -6.32
N GLU A 49 5.57 14.52 -5.77
CA GLU A 49 5.34 15.00 -4.40
C GLU A 49 4.02 15.77 -4.20
N ASP A 50 3.38 16.15 -5.30
CA ASP A 50 2.17 16.96 -5.39
C ASP A 50 0.86 16.14 -5.43
N LYS A 51 0.95 14.81 -5.53
CA LYS A 51 -0.22 13.94 -5.55
C LYS A 51 -0.37 13.20 -4.23
N ASP A 52 -1.61 13.03 -3.78
CA ASP A 52 -1.89 12.09 -2.69
C ASP A 52 -1.63 10.66 -3.18
N ILE A 53 -1.16 9.78 -2.28
CA ILE A 53 -0.87 8.38 -2.58
C ILE A 53 -2.08 7.73 -3.25
N VAL A 54 -3.29 8.01 -2.77
CA VAL A 54 -4.53 7.43 -3.30
C VAL A 54 -4.90 7.96 -4.70
N GLU A 55 -4.33 9.07 -5.15
CA GLU A 55 -4.62 9.67 -6.46
C GLU A 55 -3.62 9.25 -7.54
N VAL A 56 -2.54 8.56 -7.16
CA VAL A 56 -1.55 8.07 -8.12
C VAL A 56 -2.18 7.00 -9.03
N ASP A 57 -2.03 7.20 -10.35
CA ASP A 57 -2.47 6.24 -11.37
C ASP A 57 -1.68 4.93 -11.24
N LEU A 58 -2.38 3.79 -11.29
CA LEU A 58 -1.78 2.45 -11.25
C LEU A 58 -0.87 2.15 -12.44
N LYS A 59 -1.00 2.90 -13.52
CA LYS A 59 -0.16 2.81 -14.73
C LYS A 59 1.01 3.79 -14.73
N ALA A 60 1.19 4.58 -13.67
CA ALA A 60 2.32 5.50 -13.56
C ALA A 60 3.66 4.77 -13.35
N ASP A 61 4.76 5.35 -13.82
CA ASP A 61 6.11 4.79 -13.69
C ASP A 61 6.45 4.42 -12.22
N GLY A 62 6.95 3.22 -11.94
CA GLY A 62 7.23 2.79 -10.56
C GLY A 62 6.03 2.19 -9.82
N MET A 63 4.84 2.16 -10.44
CA MET A 63 3.70 1.34 -9.99
C MET A 63 3.74 -0.09 -10.55
N ASP A 64 4.75 -0.43 -11.35
CA ASP A 64 5.11 -1.82 -11.69
C ASP A 64 5.54 -2.64 -10.46
N ASN A 65 5.93 -1.96 -9.36
CA ASN A 65 6.13 -2.60 -8.06
C ASN A 65 4.78 -3.00 -7.42
N ASN A 66 4.55 -4.31 -7.30
CA ASN A 66 3.35 -4.85 -6.65
C ASN A 66 3.20 -4.40 -5.19
N ASP A 67 4.28 -4.18 -4.45
CA ASP A 67 4.20 -3.73 -3.05
C ASP A 67 3.67 -2.30 -2.95
N ALA A 68 4.05 -1.42 -3.88
CA ALA A 68 3.48 -0.08 -3.98
C ALA A 68 1.97 -0.14 -4.26
N ARG A 69 1.55 -0.98 -5.20
CA ARG A 69 0.13 -1.17 -5.55
C ARG A 69 -0.68 -1.76 -4.39
N ARG A 70 -0.14 -2.77 -3.70
CA ARG A 70 -0.75 -3.37 -2.49
C ARG A 70 -0.91 -2.34 -1.38
N TYR A 71 0.13 -1.55 -1.11
CA TYR A 71 0.08 -0.54 -0.07
C TYR A 71 -0.91 0.59 -0.42
N GLN A 72 -0.94 1.03 -1.68
CA GLN A 72 -1.91 2.01 -2.15
C GLN A 72 -3.35 1.48 -2.02
N PHE A 73 -3.60 0.22 -2.40
CA PHE A 73 -4.88 -0.45 -2.19
C PHE A 73 -5.28 -0.44 -0.71
N TRP A 74 -4.35 -0.78 0.19
CA TRP A 74 -4.58 -0.78 1.64
C TRP A 74 -5.08 0.57 2.16
N LEU A 75 -4.45 1.66 1.71
CA LEU A 75 -4.83 3.03 2.09
C LEU A 75 -6.18 3.43 1.47
N LYS A 76 -6.44 3.08 0.20
CA LYS A 76 -7.70 3.38 -0.47
C LYS A 76 -8.92 2.73 0.20
N CYS A 77 -8.75 1.53 0.73
CA CYS A 77 -9.81 0.83 1.48
C CYS A 77 -10.24 1.56 2.76
N GLN A 78 -9.47 2.54 3.25
CA GLN A 78 -9.82 3.33 4.43
C GLN A 78 -10.70 4.57 4.12
N GLY A 79 -10.98 4.88 2.83
CA GLY A 79 -11.63 6.14 2.47
C GLY A 79 -12.53 6.17 1.23
N LEU A 80 -12.86 5.04 0.58
CA LEU A 80 -13.61 5.04 -0.68
C LEU A 80 -14.80 4.06 -0.74
N GLU A 81 -15.67 4.28 -1.74
CA GLU A 81 -16.62 3.30 -2.24
C GLU A 81 -15.89 2.04 -2.73
N ILE A 82 -15.95 1.04 -1.88
CA ILE A 82 -15.40 -0.32 -2.02
C ILE A 82 -15.64 -0.94 -3.40
N GLY A 83 -16.78 -0.68 -4.05
CA GLY A 83 -17.11 -1.26 -5.35
C GLY A 83 -16.19 -0.83 -6.51
N ASN A 84 -15.66 0.39 -6.49
CA ASN A 84 -14.77 0.86 -7.56
C ASN A 84 -13.34 0.33 -7.39
N LEU A 85 -12.89 0.17 -6.14
CA LEU A 85 -11.61 -0.47 -5.83
C LEU A 85 -11.57 -1.91 -6.32
N PHE A 86 -12.69 -2.60 -6.24
CA PHE A 86 -12.79 -3.97 -6.70
C PHE A 86 -12.58 -4.10 -8.21
N LYS A 87 -13.25 -3.28 -9.02
CA LYS A 87 -13.05 -3.30 -10.48
C LYS A 87 -11.59 -3.06 -10.87
N VAL A 88 -10.98 -2.07 -10.24
CA VAL A 88 -9.62 -1.63 -10.57
C VAL A 88 -8.54 -2.62 -10.09
N TYR A 89 -8.63 -3.12 -8.86
CA TYR A 89 -7.57 -3.95 -8.27
C TYR A 89 -7.82 -5.46 -8.38
N VAL A 90 -8.99 -5.90 -8.86
CA VAL A 90 -9.36 -7.33 -8.92
C VAL A 90 -9.69 -7.78 -10.34
N ASP A 91 -10.48 -7.00 -11.09
CA ASP A 91 -11.05 -7.43 -12.39
C ASP A 91 -10.25 -6.93 -13.60
N ASP A 92 -9.61 -5.76 -13.50
CA ASP A 92 -8.79 -5.21 -14.58
C ASP A 92 -7.52 -6.07 -14.78
N ASP A 93 -7.36 -6.68 -15.96
CA ASP A 93 -6.23 -7.57 -16.24
C ASP A 93 -4.86 -6.88 -16.15
N GLU A 94 -4.79 -5.57 -16.40
CA GLU A 94 -3.55 -4.79 -16.34
C GLU A 94 -3.26 -4.33 -14.91
N THR A 95 -4.30 -3.99 -14.15
CA THR A 95 -4.15 -3.41 -12.80
C THR A 95 -4.63 -4.30 -11.66
N SER A 96 -4.93 -5.58 -11.94
CA SER A 96 -5.27 -6.58 -10.93
C SER A 96 -4.08 -6.93 -10.04
N LEU A 97 -4.33 -7.03 -8.74
CA LEU A 97 -3.35 -7.52 -7.77
C LEU A 97 -3.23 -9.05 -7.90
N PRO A 98 -2.00 -9.60 -7.91
CA PRO A 98 -1.80 -11.05 -7.88
C PRO A 98 -2.53 -11.73 -6.72
N ASP A 99 -2.58 -11.06 -5.56
CA ASP A 99 -3.20 -11.55 -4.33
C ASP A 99 -4.73 -11.69 -4.49
N ALA A 100 -5.36 -10.86 -5.34
CA ALA A 100 -6.79 -10.96 -5.61
C ALA A 100 -7.14 -12.27 -6.34
N LYS A 101 -6.27 -12.74 -7.24
CA LYS A 101 -6.42 -14.05 -7.92
C LYS A 101 -6.27 -15.21 -6.93
N VAL A 102 -5.37 -15.08 -5.95
CA VAL A 102 -5.20 -16.05 -4.85
C VAL A 102 -6.46 -16.12 -4.01
N CYS A 103 -6.97 -14.98 -3.51
CA CYS A 103 -8.20 -14.93 -2.72
C CYS A 103 -9.40 -15.50 -3.50
N HIS A 104 -9.58 -15.11 -4.76
CA HIS A 104 -10.67 -15.64 -5.59
C HIS A 104 -10.61 -17.17 -5.74
N THR A 105 -9.41 -17.75 -5.87
CA THR A 105 -9.23 -19.21 -5.92
C THR A 105 -9.67 -19.89 -4.63
N MET A 106 -9.43 -19.28 -3.47
CA MET A 106 -9.92 -19.78 -2.17
C MET A 106 -11.45 -19.72 -2.06
N TYR A 107 -12.10 -18.74 -2.68
CA TYR A 107 -13.55 -18.67 -2.71
C TYR A 107 -14.16 -19.70 -3.67
N LYS A 108 -13.53 -19.94 -4.83
CA LYS A 108 -13.95 -21.01 -5.77
C LYS A 108 -13.96 -22.38 -5.11
N SER A 109 -12.92 -22.71 -4.34
CA SER A 109 -12.81 -24.03 -3.69
C SER A 109 -13.88 -24.26 -2.61
N LYS A 110 -14.53 -23.19 -2.13
CA LYS A 110 -15.65 -23.23 -1.18
C LYS A 110 -17.03 -23.23 -1.87
N GLY A 111 -17.09 -23.46 -3.18
CA GLY A 111 -18.33 -23.44 -3.96
C GLY A 111 -18.71 -22.07 -4.53
N GLY A 112 -17.77 -21.11 -4.54
CA GLY A 112 -17.95 -19.79 -5.14
C GLY A 112 -17.82 -19.77 -6.67
N THR A 113 -18.19 -18.64 -7.26
CA THR A 113 -18.25 -18.40 -8.71
C THR A 113 -16.89 -18.56 -9.40
N GLN A 114 -16.87 -19.19 -10.58
CA GLN A 114 -15.62 -19.47 -11.31
C GLN A 114 -15.08 -18.27 -12.11
N ASN A 115 -15.94 -17.33 -12.48
CA ASN A 115 -15.56 -16.17 -13.29
C ASN A 115 -15.29 -14.96 -12.36
N MET A 116 -14.11 -14.32 -12.51
CA MET A 116 -13.70 -13.20 -11.66
C MET A 116 -14.62 -11.98 -11.82
N THR A 117 -14.98 -11.64 -13.06
CA THR A 117 -15.89 -10.55 -13.38
C THR A 117 -17.28 -10.80 -12.78
N GLN A 118 -17.78 -12.03 -12.87
CA GLN A 118 -19.05 -12.40 -12.26
C GLN A 118 -18.96 -12.37 -10.73
N PHE A 119 -17.86 -12.82 -10.15
CA PHE A 119 -17.59 -12.70 -8.71
C PHE A 119 -17.57 -11.23 -8.26
N VAL A 120 -16.92 -10.34 -9.02
CA VAL A 120 -16.90 -8.90 -8.76
C VAL A 120 -18.31 -8.32 -8.83
N GLN A 121 -19.09 -8.66 -9.86
CA GLN A 121 -20.47 -8.19 -10.02
C GLN A 121 -21.39 -8.68 -8.88
N GLU A 122 -21.28 -9.95 -8.50
CA GLU A 122 -22.04 -10.54 -7.39
C GLU A 122 -21.69 -9.88 -6.05
N LYS A 123 -20.40 -9.67 -5.78
CA LYS A 123 -19.93 -9.04 -4.54
C LYS A 123 -20.37 -7.58 -4.47
N VAL A 124 -20.15 -6.79 -5.52
CA VAL A 124 -20.53 -5.36 -5.57
C VAL A 124 -22.03 -5.16 -5.37
N SER A 125 -22.86 -6.10 -5.82
CA SER A 125 -24.32 -6.03 -5.67
C SER A 125 -24.83 -6.35 -4.26
N ASP A 126 -23.99 -6.94 -3.39
CA ASP A 126 -24.39 -7.56 -2.13
C ASP A 126 -23.72 -6.93 -0.89
N GLY A 127 -23.23 -5.68 -1.00
CA GLY A 127 -22.81 -4.78 0.09
C GLY A 127 -21.92 -5.41 1.19
N GLU A 128 -22.52 -6.17 2.11
CA GLU A 128 -21.87 -6.91 3.20
C GLU A 128 -20.83 -7.95 2.72
N LYS A 129 -20.99 -8.53 1.52
CA LYS A 129 -20.06 -9.56 1.02
C LYS A 129 -18.73 -9.02 0.52
N VAL A 130 -18.62 -7.72 0.25
CA VAL A 130 -17.38 -7.11 -0.29
C VAL A 130 -16.37 -6.88 0.82
N ASP A 131 -16.82 -6.46 2.00
CA ASP A 131 -15.96 -6.20 3.15
C ASP A 131 -15.18 -7.44 3.57
N GLY A 132 -15.83 -8.62 3.59
CA GLY A 132 -15.17 -9.88 3.89
C GLY A 132 -14.05 -10.23 2.91
N PHE A 133 -14.26 -10.01 1.61
CA PHE A 133 -13.21 -10.26 0.63
C PHE A 133 -12.08 -9.23 0.71
N ILE A 134 -12.39 -7.95 0.94
CA ILE A 134 -11.38 -6.93 1.13
C ILE A 134 -10.51 -7.24 2.34
N ASN A 135 -11.13 -7.69 3.44
CA ASN A 135 -10.39 -8.11 4.63
C ASN A 135 -9.53 -9.34 4.33
N ASP A 136 -10.05 -10.36 3.64
CA ASP A 136 -9.24 -11.52 3.24
C ASP A 136 -8.08 -11.13 2.32
N LEU A 137 -8.30 -10.19 1.40
CA LEU A 137 -7.29 -9.70 0.47
C LEU A 137 -6.21 -8.90 1.22
N LYS A 138 -6.61 -8.06 2.17
CA LYS A 138 -5.73 -7.37 3.10
C LYS A 138 -4.90 -8.38 3.91
N ASP A 139 -5.54 -9.33 4.56
CA ASP A 139 -4.85 -10.34 5.37
C ASP A 139 -3.87 -11.18 4.54
N THR A 140 -4.19 -11.43 3.26
CA THR A 140 -3.30 -12.13 2.33
C THR A 140 -2.04 -11.32 2.00
N MET A 141 -2.16 -10.01 1.77
CA MET A 141 -1.00 -9.16 1.41
C MET A 141 -0.21 -8.63 2.61
N LYS A 142 -0.81 -8.61 3.80
CA LYS A 142 -0.22 -7.97 4.99
C LYS A 142 1.16 -8.54 5.36
N PRO A 143 1.43 -9.86 5.35
CA PRO A 143 2.72 -10.40 5.74
C PRO A 143 3.87 -9.88 4.86
N ASP A 144 3.64 -9.76 3.56
CA ASP A 144 4.64 -9.24 2.63
C ASP A 144 4.87 -7.74 2.86
N LEU A 145 3.79 -6.97 3.03
CA LEU A 145 3.89 -5.54 3.36
C LEU A 145 4.59 -5.29 4.70
N ASP A 146 4.37 -6.14 5.71
CA ASP A 146 5.06 -6.07 7.00
C ASP A 146 6.57 -6.28 6.82
N GLN A 147 6.98 -7.27 6.00
CA GLN A 147 8.40 -7.49 5.70
C GLN A 147 9.04 -6.29 4.99
N VAL A 148 8.33 -5.68 4.04
CA VAL A 148 8.83 -4.50 3.33
C VAL A 148 8.87 -3.27 4.24
N PHE A 149 7.91 -3.14 5.16
CA PHE A 149 7.92 -2.10 6.19
C PHE A 149 9.13 -2.23 7.13
N LEU A 150 9.54 -3.45 7.49
CA LEU A 150 10.78 -3.67 8.24
C LEU A 150 12.01 -3.21 7.45
N LYS A 151 12.06 -3.48 6.13
CA LYS A 151 13.13 -2.97 5.25
C LYS A 151 13.16 -1.45 5.21
N PHE A 152 11.99 -0.81 5.18
CA PHE A 152 11.87 0.64 5.26
C PHE A 152 12.44 1.19 6.58
N LYS A 153 12.13 0.59 7.74
CA LYS A 153 12.73 1.01 9.02
C LYS A 153 14.25 0.88 9.00
N VAL A 154 14.78 -0.25 8.54
CA VAL A 154 16.23 -0.44 8.41
C VAL A 154 16.86 0.61 7.49
N PHE A 155 16.20 0.95 6.39
CA PHE A 155 16.64 2.02 5.50
C PHE A 155 16.70 3.38 6.21
N LEU A 156 15.66 3.73 6.98
CA LEU A 156 15.63 4.96 7.77
C LEU A 156 16.74 4.98 8.82
N GLU A 157 16.95 3.87 9.56
CA GLU A 157 18.01 3.76 10.56
C GLU A 157 19.40 3.90 9.95
N ASN A 158 19.65 3.29 8.79
CA ASN A 158 20.94 3.40 8.11
C ASN A 158 21.22 4.81 7.60
N LYS A 159 20.17 5.54 7.22
CA LYS A 159 20.31 6.88 6.65
C LYS A 159 20.38 7.98 7.70
N TYR A 160 19.66 7.82 8.82
CA TYR A 160 19.46 8.87 9.81
C TYR A 160 19.84 8.46 11.25
N GLY A 161 20.25 7.21 11.48
CA GLY A 161 20.55 6.66 12.79
C GLY A 161 19.30 6.12 13.50
N LYS A 162 19.52 5.25 14.50
CA LYS A 162 18.44 4.53 15.23
C LYS A 162 17.44 5.44 15.96
N ASN A 163 17.83 6.68 16.25
CA ASN A 163 16.98 7.70 16.87
C ASN A 163 17.06 9.06 16.15
N GLY A 164 17.31 9.06 14.83
CA GLY A 164 17.57 10.31 14.11
C GLY A 164 18.88 10.98 14.54
N GLU A 165 19.86 10.19 15.00
CA GLU A 165 21.16 10.67 15.51
C GLU A 165 22.01 11.37 14.44
N HIS A 166 21.68 11.18 13.17
CA HIS A 166 22.37 11.76 12.00
C HIS A 166 21.56 12.85 11.28
N ILE A 167 20.41 13.25 11.84
CA ILE A 167 19.68 14.48 11.51
C ILE A 167 20.07 15.57 12.52
#